data_AF-A0A3M0BEV0-F1
#
_entry.id   AF-A0A3M0BEV0-F1
#
_cell.length_a   1.000
_cell.length_b   1.000
_cell.length_c   1.000
_cell.angle_alpha   90.00
_cell.angle_beta   90.00
_cell.angle_gamma   90.00
#
_symmetry.space_group_name_H-M   'P 1'
#
loop_
_entity.id
_entity.type
_entity.pdbx_description
1 polymer ?
#
loop_
_entity_poly.entity_id
_entity_poly.type
_entity_poly.pdbx_seq_one_letter_code
_entity_poly.pdbx_strand_id
1 'polypeptide(L)'
;MDITQLLLNLALVGEKPVLYLLILMSILSVAVIIERFISIKKIEKNLLSYEPLKLKLSLEKRLGILATFGNNAPFIGLFGTVLGIMQAFHDLGQSSEFGVKVVMEGISEALVATAMGLFVAIPSVIAYNYFVRKIKTLLLIYEEKKKLPLQLED
;
A
#
# COMPACT_ATOMS: atom_id res chain seq x y z
N MET A 1 32.09 -11.33 9.56
CA MET A 1 30.92 -12.10 9.10
C MET A 1 30.76 -11.84 7.62
N ASP A 2 30.72 -12.88 6.79
CA ASP A 2 30.60 -12.73 5.34
C ASP A 2 29.20 -12.21 4.97
N ILE A 3 29.10 -11.34 3.96
CA ILE A 3 27.82 -10.78 3.47
C ILE A 3 26.89 -11.91 3.02
N THR A 4 27.46 -12.95 2.42
CA THR A 4 26.73 -14.14 1.98
C THR A 4 26.05 -14.86 3.15
N GLN A 5 26.72 -14.97 4.30
CA GLN A 5 26.16 -15.59 5.50
C GLN A 5 25.10 -14.72 6.17
N LEU A 6 25.26 -13.39 6.15
CA LEU A 6 24.24 -12.47 6.63
C LEU A 6 22.95 -12.59 5.81
N LEU A 7 23.07 -12.62 4.48
CA LEU A 7 21.94 -12.78 3.58
C LEU A 7 21.28 -14.15 3.70
N LEU A 8 22.08 -15.21 3.91
CA LEU A 8 21.56 -16.55 4.16
C LEU A 8 20.75 -16.58 5.46
N ASN A 9 21.28 -16.04 6.56
CA ASN A 9 20.56 -15.96 7.84
C ASN A 9 19.25 -15.15 7.75
N LEU A 10 19.21 -14.11 6.91
CA LEU A 10 17.98 -13.35 6.63
C LEU A 10 16.99 -14.16 5.78
N ALA A 11 17.48 -14.91 4.79
CA ALA A 11 16.66 -15.81 4.00
C ALA A 11 16.04 -16.92 4.85
N LEU A 12 16.75 -17.37 5.88
CA LEU A 12 16.25 -18.41 6.80
C LEU A 12 15.11 -17.94 7.72
N VAL A 13 14.80 -16.65 7.72
CA VAL A 13 13.61 -16.12 8.41
C VAL A 13 12.32 -16.44 7.62
N GLY A 14 12.45 -16.77 6.33
CA GLY A 14 11.34 -17.17 5.45
C GLY A 14 10.38 -16.03 5.08
N GLU A 15 9.23 -16.38 4.52
CA GLU A 15 8.21 -15.46 4.01
C GLU A 15 7.19 -14.99 5.07
N LYS A 16 7.07 -15.69 6.21
CA LYS A 16 6.10 -15.37 7.27
C LYS A 16 6.16 -13.91 7.78
N PRO A 17 7.34 -13.32 8.06
CA PRO A 17 7.41 -11.91 8.47
C PRO A 17 6.85 -10.95 7.42
N VAL A 18 7.08 -11.28 6.13
CA VAL A 18 6.57 -10.49 5.00
C VAL A 18 5.04 -10.58 4.95
N LEU A 19 4.46 -11.75 5.17
CA LEU A 19 3.01 -11.91 5.26
C LEU A 19 2.39 -11.08 6.40
N TYR A 20 2.98 -11.09 7.60
CA TYR A 20 2.50 -10.26 8.71
C TYR A 20 2.56 -8.77 8.39
N LEU A 21 3.65 -8.32 7.74
CA LEU A 21 3.79 -6.94 7.28
C LEU A 21 2.71 -6.59 6.24
N LEU A 22 2.45 -7.47 5.27
CA LEU A 22 1.43 -7.25 4.23
C LEU A 22 0.02 -7.23 4.81
N ILE A 23 -0.29 -8.06 5.79
CA ILE A 23 -1.57 -8.03 6.51
C ILE A 23 -1.75 -6.69 7.23
N LEU A 24 -0.71 -6.22 7.94
CA LEU A 24 -0.75 -4.92 8.60
C LEU A 24 -0.93 -3.78 7.59
N MET A 25 -0.20 -3.80 6.47
CA MET A 25 -0.35 -2.83 5.38
C MET A 25 -1.76 -2.86 4.77
N SER A 26 -2.37 -4.04 4.64
CA SER A 26 -3.75 -4.19 4.16
C SER A 26 -4.74 -3.48 5.07
N ILE A 27 -4.67 -3.77 6.38
CA ILE A 27 -5.54 -3.15 7.40
C ILE A 27 -5.37 -1.63 7.41
N LEU A 28 -4.12 -1.15 7.38
CA LEU A 28 -3.82 0.28 7.34
C LEU A 28 -4.33 0.93 6.04
N SER A 29 -4.18 0.26 4.89
CA SER A 29 -4.70 0.76 3.61
C SER A 29 -6.21 0.97 3.69
N VAL A 30 -6.95 -0.06 4.13
CA VAL A 30 -8.42 0.02 4.26
C VAL A 30 -8.84 1.11 5.25
N ALA A 31 -8.16 1.22 6.40
CA ALA A 31 -8.44 2.26 7.38
C ALA A 31 -8.26 3.67 6.79
N VAL A 32 -7.17 3.90 6.04
CA VAL A 32 -6.93 5.16 5.34
C VAL A 32 -8.00 5.41 4.28
N ILE A 33 -8.38 4.41 3.48
CA ILE A 33 -9.43 4.55 2.47
C ILE A 33 -10.74 5.04 3.09
N ILE A 34 -11.18 4.41 4.19
CA ILE A 34 -12.41 4.77 4.89
C ILE A 34 -12.33 6.18 5.47
N GLU A 35 -11.23 6.50 6.17
CA GLU A 35 -11.00 7.84 6.72
C GLU A 35 -11.05 8.91 5.62
N ARG A 36 -10.42 8.65 4.47
CA ARG A 36 -10.39 9.57 3.33
C ARG A 36 -11.77 9.78 2.73
N PHE A 37 -12.57 8.73 2.59
CA PHE A 37 -13.95 8.85 2.12
C PHE A 37 -14.80 9.74 3.03
N ILE A 38 -14.69 9.56 4.35
CA ILE A 38 -15.46 10.35 5.33
C ILE A 38 -14.96 11.80 5.36
N SER A 39 -13.64 12.00 5.42
CA SER A 39 -13.01 13.32 5.50
C SER A 39 -13.32 14.18 4.27
N ILE A 40 -13.20 13.63 3.06
CA ILE A 40 -13.49 14.36 1.82
C ILE A 40 -14.98 14.76 1.76
N LYS A 41 -15.90 13.84 2.08
CA LYS A 41 -17.33 14.16 2.13
C LYS A 41 -17.66 15.25 3.16
N LYS A 42 -16.96 15.26 4.31
CA LYS A 42 -17.13 16.29 5.34
C LYS A 42 -16.62 17.66 4.89
N ILE A 43 -15.46 17.69 4.22
CA ILE A 43 -14.86 18.92 3.68
C ILE A 43 -15.72 19.48 2.54
N GLU A 44 -16.20 18.62 1.63
CA GLU A 44 -17.05 19.01 0.49
C GLU A 44 -18.32 19.76 0.93
N LYS A 45 -18.92 19.39 2.06
CA LYS A 45 -20.09 20.08 2.62
C LYS A 45 -19.79 21.49 3.15
N ASN A 46 -18.56 21.74 3.63
CA ASN A 46 -18.16 23.01 4.26
C ASN A 46 -17.07 23.73 3.44
N LEU A 47 -17.06 23.52 2.12
CA LEU A 47 -15.93 23.84 1.26
C LEU A 47 -15.50 25.32 1.33
N LEU A 48 -16.47 26.23 1.42
CA LEU A 48 -16.24 27.68 1.46
C LEU A 48 -15.77 28.21 2.82
N SER A 49 -15.89 27.40 3.88
CA SER A 49 -15.47 27.78 5.23
C SER A 49 -13.96 27.60 5.46
N TYR A 50 -13.25 26.98 4.52
CA TYR A 50 -11.81 26.75 4.62
C TYR A 50 -11.00 27.84 3.92
N GLU A 51 -9.89 28.24 4.53
CA GLU A 51 -8.83 28.96 3.83
C GLU A 51 -8.22 28.09 2.72
N PRO A 52 -7.79 28.67 1.58
CA PRO A 52 -7.34 27.91 0.40
C PRO A 52 -6.18 26.94 0.71
N LEU A 53 -5.20 27.38 1.49
CA LEU A 53 -4.05 26.54 1.85
C LEU A 53 -4.46 25.39 2.79
N LYS A 54 -5.29 25.68 3.82
CA LYS A 54 -5.79 24.67 4.76
C LYS A 54 -6.69 23.64 4.07
N LEU A 55 -7.48 24.07 3.09
CA LEU A 55 -8.32 23.19 2.27
C LEU A 55 -7.48 22.17 1.53
N LYS A 56 -6.49 22.63 0.76
CA LYS A 56 -5.60 21.76 -0.03
C LYS A 56 -4.88 20.75 0.86
N LEU A 57 -4.28 21.20 1.95
CA LEU A 57 -3.56 20.32 2.90
C LEU A 57 -4.49 19.27 3.52
N SER A 58 -5.72 19.64 3.89
CA SER A 58 -6.71 18.71 4.47
C SER A 58 -7.17 17.66 3.45
N LEU A 59 -7.37 18.09 2.21
CA LEU A 59 -7.71 17.21 1.10
C LEU A 59 -6.56 16.27 0.74
N GLU A 60 -5.31 16.68 0.79
CA GLU A 60 -4.17 15.82 0.42
C GLU A 60 -3.66 14.90 1.55
N LYS A 61 -4.08 15.15 2.80
CA LYS A 61 -3.64 14.43 3.99
C LYS A 61 -3.73 12.90 3.82
N ARG A 62 -2.67 12.16 4.20
CA ARG A 62 -2.60 10.68 4.17
C ARG A 62 -2.71 10.01 2.79
N LEU A 63 -2.86 10.75 1.68
CA LEU A 63 -2.80 10.16 0.34
C LEU A 63 -1.43 9.55 0.02
N GLY A 64 -0.37 10.14 0.56
CA GLY A 64 0.99 9.60 0.43
C GLY A 64 1.09 8.15 0.90
N ILE A 65 0.34 7.76 1.94
CA ILE A 65 0.32 6.37 2.44
C ILE A 65 -0.23 5.42 1.37
N LEU A 66 -1.36 5.77 0.75
CA LEU A 66 -1.97 4.95 -0.31
C LEU A 66 -1.06 4.86 -1.54
N ALA A 67 -0.39 5.95 -1.91
CA ALA A 67 0.58 5.94 -3.00
C ALA A 67 1.79 5.04 -2.69
N THR A 68 2.35 5.18 -1.49
CA THR A 68 3.49 4.35 -1.04
C THR A 68 3.11 2.88 -0.98
N PHE A 69 1.96 2.53 -0.42
CA PHE A 69 1.51 1.15 -0.33
C PHE A 69 1.21 0.56 -1.72
N GLY A 70 0.54 1.32 -2.57
CA GLY A 70 0.27 0.92 -3.95
C GLY A 70 1.54 0.58 -4.75
N ASN A 71 2.61 1.36 -4.56
CA ASN A 71 3.86 1.17 -5.29
C ASN A 71 4.76 0.11 -4.65
N ASN A 72 4.81 0.02 -3.31
CA ASN A 72 5.81 -0.82 -2.62
C ASN A 72 5.29 -2.20 -2.21
N ALA A 73 3.99 -2.39 -1.97
CA ALA A 73 3.45 -3.68 -1.56
C ALA A 73 3.73 -4.84 -2.55
N PRO A 74 3.72 -4.65 -3.89
CA PRO A 74 4.09 -5.71 -4.83
C PRO A 74 5.55 -6.14 -4.67
N PHE A 75 6.46 -5.19 -4.45
CA PHE A 75 7.88 -5.48 -4.27
C PHE A 75 8.15 -6.16 -2.94
N ILE A 76 7.41 -5.79 -1.89
CA ILE A 76 7.43 -6.49 -0.60
C ILE A 76 6.98 -7.95 -0.77
N GLY A 77 5.89 -8.20 -1.52
CA GLY A 77 5.43 -9.56 -1.83
C GLY A 77 6.44 -10.38 -2.63
N LEU A 78 7.04 -9.78 -3.67
CA LEU A 78 8.10 -10.41 -4.46
C LEU A 78 9.30 -10.77 -3.60
N PHE A 79 9.71 -9.88 -2.71
CA PHE A 79 10.78 -10.15 -1.74
C PHE A 79 10.44 -11.35 -0.85
N GLY A 80 9.21 -11.45 -0.36
CA GLY A 80 8.75 -12.64 0.38
C GLY A 80 8.87 -13.94 -0.43
N THR A 81 8.53 -13.91 -1.72
CA THR A 81 8.72 -15.08 -2.59
C THR A 81 10.20 -15.44 -2.77
N VAL A 82 11.10 -14.47 -2.88
CA VAL A 82 12.54 -14.73 -2.95
C VAL A 82 13.04 -15.41 -1.66
N LEU A 83 12.65 -14.90 -0.48
CA LEU A 83 13.03 -15.49 0.81
C LEU A 83 12.50 -16.92 0.96
N GLY A 84 11.21 -17.15 0.65
CA GLY A 84 10.60 -18.47 0.76
C GLY A 84 11.21 -19.51 -0.20
N ILE A 85 11.52 -19.11 -1.44
CA ILE A 85 12.23 -19.98 -2.39
C ILE A 85 13.64 -20.31 -1.88
N MET A 86 14.38 -19.31 -1.36
CA MET A 86 15.70 -19.56 -0.79
C MET A 86 15.66 -20.53 0.39
N GLN A 87 14.68 -20.37 1.29
CA GLN A 87 14.44 -21.30 2.40
C GLN A 87 14.14 -22.71 1.90
N ALA A 88 13.22 -22.87 0.95
CA ALA A 88 12.85 -24.17 0.40
C ALA A 88 14.06 -24.91 -0.21
N PHE A 89 14.89 -24.22 -0.99
CA PHE A 89 16.12 -24.82 -1.55
C PHE A 89 17.17 -25.15 -0.48
N HIS A 90 17.25 -24.36 0.59
CA HIS A 90 18.13 -24.66 1.71
C HIS A 90 17.72 -25.96 2.41
N ASP A 91 16.43 -26.14 2.68
CA ASP A 91 15.89 -27.34 3.32
C ASP A 91 16.07 -28.58 2.45
N LEU A 92 15.97 -28.44 1.11
CA LEU A 92 16.28 -29.50 0.16
C LEU A 92 17.72 -30.01 0.31
N GLY A 93 18.68 -29.08 0.42
CA GLY A 93 20.10 -29.40 0.54
C GLY A 93 20.46 -30.13 1.84
N GLN A 94 19.61 -30.03 2.86
CA GLN A 94 19.80 -30.73 4.14
C GLN A 94 19.04 -32.07 4.22
N SER A 95 18.11 -32.35 3.31
CA SER A 95 17.17 -33.48 3.39
C SER A 95 17.55 -34.63 2.45
N SER A 96 17.82 -35.82 2.99
CA SER A 96 18.25 -36.99 2.17
C SER A 96 17.12 -37.86 1.59
N GLU A 97 15.91 -37.89 2.18
CA GLU A 97 14.86 -38.86 1.79
C GLU A 97 13.48 -38.26 1.43
N PHE A 98 13.15 -37.03 1.83
CA PHE A 98 11.81 -36.42 1.62
C PHE A 98 11.84 -35.02 0.97
N GLY A 99 12.97 -34.60 0.41
CA GLY A 99 13.21 -33.20 0.04
C GLY A 99 12.24 -32.61 -0.99
N VAL A 100 11.84 -33.36 -2.02
CA VAL A 100 11.07 -32.77 -3.14
C VAL A 100 9.67 -32.30 -2.70
N LYS A 101 8.96 -33.08 -1.87
CA LYS A 101 7.60 -32.70 -1.43
C LYS A 101 7.63 -31.45 -0.55
N VAL A 102 8.57 -31.40 0.41
CA VAL A 102 8.75 -30.27 1.32
C VAL A 102 9.07 -28.98 0.56
N VAL A 103 9.92 -29.06 -0.48
CA VAL A 103 10.24 -27.91 -1.32
C VAL A 103 9.03 -27.40 -2.09
N MET A 104 8.22 -28.29 -2.66
CA MET A 104 7.03 -27.87 -3.40
C MET A 104 6.02 -27.16 -2.48
N GLU A 105 5.87 -27.62 -1.24
CA GLU A 105 5.07 -26.94 -0.22
C GLU A 105 5.64 -25.54 0.10
N GLY A 106 6.95 -25.43 0.35
CA GLY A 106 7.60 -24.14 0.64
C GLY A 106 7.52 -23.13 -0.52
N ILE A 107 7.66 -23.57 -1.77
CA ILE A 107 7.49 -22.70 -2.94
C ILE A 107 6.03 -22.23 -3.06
N SER A 108 5.06 -23.11 -2.77
CA SER A 108 3.65 -22.73 -2.78
C SER A 108 3.35 -21.64 -1.73
N GLU A 109 3.89 -21.75 -0.52
CA GLU A 109 3.76 -20.72 0.52
C GLU A 109 4.41 -19.41 0.08
N ALA A 110 5.59 -19.49 -0.55
CA ALA A 110 6.31 -18.32 -1.09
C ALA A 110 5.47 -17.55 -2.13
N LEU A 111 4.70 -18.24 -2.99
CA LEU A 111 3.83 -17.60 -3.98
C LEU A 111 2.65 -16.84 -3.35
N VAL A 112 2.18 -17.26 -2.18
CA VAL A 112 1.13 -16.54 -1.43
C VAL A 112 1.59 -15.14 -1.04
N ALA A 113 2.88 -14.94 -0.71
CA ALA A 113 3.42 -13.62 -0.37
C ALA A 113 3.27 -12.61 -1.52
N THR A 114 3.55 -13.01 -2.76
CA THR A 114 3.35 -12.16 -3.94
C THR A 114 1.87 -11.86 -4.17
N ALA A 115 1.01 -12.87 -4.07
CA ALA A 115 -0.43 -12.68 -4.21
C ALA A 115 -0.98 -11.68 -3.18
N MET A 116 -0.53 -11.77 -1.93
CA MET A 116 -0.86 -10.82 -0.85
C MET A 116 -0.34 -9.40 -1.13
N GLY A 117 0.87 -9.28 -1.69
CA GLY A 117 1.43 -7.98 -2.10
C GLY A 117 0.54 -7.28 -3.13
N LEU A 118 0.06 -8.02 -4.13
CA LEU A 118 -0.89 -7.50 -5.13
C LEU A 118 -2.25 -7.17 -4.52
N PHE A 119 -2.75 -8.00 -3.60
CA PHE A 119 -4.01 -7.78 -2.90
C PHE A 119 -4.01 -6.47 -2.09
N VAL A 120 -2.87 -6.06 -1.54
CA VAL A 120 -2.70 -4.77 -0.87
C VAL A 120 -2.56 -3.63 -1.87
N ALA A 121 -1.78 -3.83 -2.92
CA ALA A 121 -1.41 -2.79 -3.88
C ALA A 121 -2.60 -2.30 -4.71
N ILE A 122 -3.38 -3.22 -5.28
CA ILE A 122 -4.45 -2.91 -6.24
C ILE A 122 -5.50 -1.96 -5.61
N PRO A 123 -6.08 -2.26 -4.44
CA PRO A 123 -7.04 -1.35 -3.79
C PRO A 123 -6.41 0.00 -3.44
N SER A 124 -5.14 0.00 -2.99
CA SER A 124 -4.42 1.22 -2.59
C SER A 124 -4.25 2.18 -3.78
N VAL A 125 -3.83 1.66 -4.94
CA VAL A 125 -3.66 2.44 -6.17
C VAL A 125 -4.99 2.97 -6.69
N ILE A 126 -6.03 2.12 -6.71
CA ILE A 126 -7.38 2.52 -7.16
C ILE A 126 -7.90 3.66 -6.29
N ALA A 127 -7.81 3.52 -4.97
CA ALA A 127 -8.29 4.54 -4.04
C ALA A 127 -7.49 5.84 -4.13
N TYR A 128 -6.15 5.76 -4.22
CA TYR A 128 -5.29 6.92 -4.43
C TYR A 128 -5.70 7.70 -5.68
N ASN A 129 -5.81 7.01 -6.83
CA ASN A 129 -6.20 7.63 -8.10
C ASN A 129 -7.60 8.25 -8.04
N TYR A 130 -8.55 7.57 -7.40
CA TYR A 130 -9.89 8.10 -7.18
C TYR A 130 -9.86 9.41 -6.37
N PHE A 131 -9.17 9.42 -5.23
CA PHE A 131 -9.13 10.59 -4.36
C PHE A 131 -8.39 11.76 -5.00
N VAL A 132 -7.27 11.53 -5.69
CA VAL A 132 -6.54 12.59 -6.41
C VAL A 132 -7.45 13.28 -7.44
N ARG A 133 -8.21 12.50 -8.21
CA ARG A 133 -9.19 13.04 -9.17
C ARG A 133 -10.28 13.85 -8.46
N LYS A 134 -10.89 13.29 -7.41
CA LYS A 134 -11.94 13.97 -6.64
C LYS A 134 -11.46 15.28 -6.02
N ILE A 135 -10.24 15.32 -5.47
CA ILE A 135 -9.64 16.52 -4.86
C ILE A 135 -9.42 17.60 -5.91
N LYS A 136 -8.88 17.24 -7.09
CA LYS A 136 -8.73 18.18 -8.19
C LYS A 136 -10.06 18.83 -8.57
N THR A 137 -11.12 18.04 -8.70
CA THR A 137 -12.47 18.56 -8.98
C THR A 137 -12.97 19.50 -7.87
N LEU A 138 -12.78 19.13 -6.59
CA LEU A 138 -13.22 19.97 -5.46
C LEU A 138 -12.49 21.31 -5.39
N LEU A 139 -11.19 21.33 -5.68
CA LEU A 139 -10.40 22.56 -5.71
C LEU A 139 -10.88 23.51 -6.81
N LEU A 140 -11.18 22.99 -8.01
CA LEU A 140 -11.72 23.79 -9.11
C LEU A 140 -13.10 24.39 -8.75
N ILE A 141 -13.99 23.59 -8.15
CA ILE A 141 -15.31 24.07 -7.69
C ILE A 141 -15.16 25.15 -6.61
N TYR A 142 -14.20 24.98 -5.70
CA TYR A 142 -13.91 25.98 -4.66
C TYR A 142 -13.45 27.31 -5.27
N GLU A 143 -12.54 27.28 -6.25
CA GLU A 143 -12.07 28.47 -6.96
C GLU A 143 -13.20 29.19 -7.73
N GLU A 144 -14.07 28.43 -8.41
CA GLU A 144 -15.22 28.96 -9.14
C GLU A 144 -16.20 29.66 -8.19
N LYS A 145 -16.62 28.98 -7.11
CA LYS A 145 -17.56 29.53 -6.13
C LYS A 145 -17.03 30.76 -5.39
N LYS A 146 -15.71 30.87 -5.24
CA LYS A 146 -15.07 32.04 -4.60
C LYS A 146 -14.98 33.25 -5.54
N LYS A 147 -14.98 33.04 -6.87
CA LYS A 147 -15.02 34.13 -7.86
C LYS A 147 -16.41 34.73 -8.04
N LEU A 148 -17.46 33.92 -7.95
CA LEU A 148 -18.86 34.36 -8.07
C LEU A 148 -19.27 35.57 -7.19
N PRO A 149 -18.93 35.64 -5.89
CA PRO A 149 -19.32 36.77 -5.04
C PRO A 149 -18.60 38.08 -5.38
N LEU A 150 -17.49 38.05 -6.11
CA LEU A 150 -16.75 39.26 -6.53
C LEU A 150 -17.28 39.86 -7.85
N GLN A 151 -18.18 39.17 -8.55
CA GLN A 151 -18.74 39.62 -9.83
C GLN A 151 -20.16 40.20 -9.70
N LEU A 152 -20.73 40.23 -8.49
CA LEU A 152 -22.08 40.75 -8.20
C LEU A 152 -22.05 42.09 -7.42
N GLU A 153 -20.86 42.65 -7.19
CA GLU A 153 -20.67 43.95 -6.52
C GLU A 153 -20.43 45.12 -7.50
N ASP A 154 -20.60 44.89 -8.81
CA ASP A 154 -20.52 45.92 -9.87
C ASP A 154 -21.93 46.30 -10.40
#